data_AF-A0A3C0J1A7-F1
#
_entry.id   AF-A0A3C0J1A7-F1
#
_cell.length_a   1.000
_cell.length_b   1.000
_cell.length_c   1.000
_cell.angle_alpha   90.00
_cell.angle_beta   90.00
_cell.angle_gamma   90.00
#
_symmetry.space_group_name_H-M   'P 1'
#
loop_
_entity.id
_entity.type
_entity.pdbx_description
1 polymer ?
#
loop_
_entity_poly.entity_id
_entity_poly.type
_entity_poly.pdbx_seq_one_letter_code
_entity_poly.pdbx_strand_id
1 'polypeptide(L)'
;GKDFIVTKVLTGDDLKALAEEMTLFGQQTGKTNFDRDAAGVRAAGAVLLVGIKDAKPLSLNCGACGYAMCANLPKPQDGPEFRGPYCAWRMADLGIALGSAVKTASMHNVDNRIMYRIGPVARKMGLIDADVVLGVPLSATGKNIYFDR
;
A
#
# COMPACT_ATOMS: atom_id res chain seq x y z
N GLY A 1 -13.48 15.24 10.48
CA GLY A 1 -12.49 14.95 9.42
C GLY A 1 -13.19 14.32 8.24
N LYS A 2 -12.62 14.39 7.03
CA LYS A 2 -13.08 13.58 5.90
C LYS A 2 -12.15 12.37 5.81
N ASP A 3 -12.72 11.19 5.91
CA ASP A 3 -11.97 9.94 5.78
C ASP A 3 -11.98 9.49 4.31
N PHE A 4 -10.79 9.18 3.81
CA PHE A 4 -10.56 8.63 2.46
C PHE A 4 -9.70 7.38 2.52
N ILE A 5 -9.40 6.89 3.73
CA ILE A 5 -8.59 5.70 3.95
C ILE A 5 -9.49 4.48 3.82
N VAL A 6 -9.02 3.51 3.05
CA VAL A 6 -9.64 2.19 2.93
C VAL A 6 -8.64 1.14 3.40
N THR A 7 -9.13 0.13 4.10
CA THR A 7 -8.29 -0.96 4.61
C THR A 7 -8.91 -2.31 4.27
N LYS A 8 -8.04 -3.32 4.11
CA LYS A 8 -8.45 -4.71 3.97
C LYS A 8 -7.38 -5.63 4.53
N VAL A 9 -7.78 -6.66 5.24
CA VAL A 9 -6.86 -7.73 5.69
C VAL A 9 -6.98 -8.91 4.74
N LEU A 10 -5.84 -9.43 4.29
CA LEU A 10 -5.74 -10.64 3.48
C LEU A 10 -5.12 -11.76 4.32
N THR A 11 -5.70 -12.96 4.22
CA THR A 11 -5.26 -14.18 4.90
C THR A 11 -5.53 -15.39 4.01
N GLY A 12 -4.92 -16.53 4.31
CA GLY A 12 -5.23 -17.80 3.63
C GLY A 12 -4.95 -17.72 2.13
N ASP A 13 -5.92 -18.08 1.31
CA ASP A 13 -5.72 -18.23 -0.14
C ASP A 13 -5.55 -16.89 -0.86
N ASP A 14 -6.20 -15.81 -0.39
CA ASP A 14 -5.99 -14.45 -0.93
C ASP A 14 -4.53 -14.00 -0.79
N LEU A 15 -3.90 -14.34 0.35
CA LEU A 15 -2.50 -14.02 0.62
C LEU A 15 -1.55 -14.82 -0.27
N LYS A 16 -1.83 -16.11 -0.50
CA LYS A 16 -1.04 -16.96 -1.42
C LYS A 16 -1.15 -16.45 -2.86
N ALA A 17 -2.37 -16.15 -3.31
CA ALA A 17 -2.63 -15.62 -4.64
C ALA A 17 -1.90 -14.28 -4.87
N LEU A 18 -1.92 -13.39 -3.87
CA LEU A 18 -1.16 -12.14 -3.91
C LEU A 18 0.34 -12.40 -4.06
N ALA A 19 0.91 -13.31 -3.27
CA ALA A 19 2.35 -13.63 -3.36
C ALA A 19 2.74 -14.22 -4.72
N GLU A 20 1.89 -15.05 -5.32
CA GLU A 20 2.13 -15.61 -6.65
C GLU A 20 2.07 -14.52 -7.74
N GLU A 21 1.04 -13.69 -7.73
CA GLU A 21 0.90 -12.60 -8.70
C GLU A 21 2.02 -11.56 -8.53
N MET A 22 2.52 -11.32 -7.32
CA MET A 22 3.68 -10.44 -7.11
C MET A 22 4.92 -10.95 -7.85
N THR A 23 5.22 -12.25 -7.78
CA THR A 23 6.32 -12.86 -8.53
C THR A 23 6.13 -12.69 -10.03
N LEU A 24 4.93 -13.01 -10.54
CA LEU A 24 4.60 -12.87 -11.97
C LEU A 24 4.71 -11.42 -12.45
N PHE A 25 4.23 -10.47 -11.66
CA PHE A 25 4.30 -9.04 -11.97
C PHE A 25 5.75 -8.58 -12.11
N GLY A 26 6.66 -9.02 -11.21
CA GLY A 26 8.08 -8.72 -11.32
C GLY A 26 8.71 -9.24 -12.61
N GLN A 27 8.40 -10.48 -12.99
CA GLN A 27 8.88 -11.11 -14.21
C GLN A 27 8.36 -10.40 -15.47
N GLN A 28 7.07 -10.09 -15.51
CA GLN A 28 6.43 -9.44 -16.66
C GLN A 28 6.90 -7.99 -16.87
N THR A 29 7.13 -7.26 -15.78
CA THR A 29 7.51 -5.84 -15.84
C THR A 29 9.01 -5.61 -15.84
N GLY A 30 9.82 -6.65 -15.60
CA GLY A 30 11.28 -6.53 -15.41
C GLY A 30 11.67 -5.79 -14.12
N LYS A 31 10.73 -5.53 -13.21
CA LYS A 31 10.99 -4.82 -11.96
C LYS A 31 11.61 -5.76 -10.92
N THR A 32 12.67 -5.27 -10.29
CA THR A 32 13.45 -6.07 -9.35
C THR A 32 12.81 -6.19 -7.97
N ASN A 33 13.14 -7.29 -7.27
CA ASN A 33 12.78 -7.59 -5.88
C ASN A 33 11.29 -7.86 -5.61
N PHE A 34 10.45 -8.00 -6.63
CA PHE A 34 9.05 -8.42 -6.45
C PHE A 34 8.95 -9.88 -6.00
N ASP A 35 9.79 -10.74 -6.56
CA ASP A 35 10.01 -12.14 -6.18
C ASP A 35 10.44 -12.27 -4.70
N ARG A 36 11.39 -11.44 -4.27
CA ARG A 36 11.86 -11.43 -2.87
C ARG A 36 10.76 -10.99 -1.91
N ASP A 37 10.11 -9.87 -2.18
CA ASP A 37 9.05 -9.36 -1.31
C ASP A 37 7.83 -10.30 -1.32
N ALA A 38 7.56 -10.99 -2.42
CA ALA A 38 6.55 -12.06 -2.52
C ALA A 38 6.85 -13.24 -1.59
N ALA A 39 8.11 -13.64 -1.43
CA ALA A 39 8.48 -14.69 -0.47
C ALA A 39 8.14 -14.27 0.98
N GLY A 40 8.40 -13.01 1.34
CA GLY A 40 8.02 -12.45 2.64
C GLY A 40 6.51 -12.39 2.84
N VAL A 41 5.74 -12.07 1.79
CA VAL A 41 4.27 -12.10 1.84
C VAL A 41 3.76 -13.53 2.00
N ARG A 42 4.31 -14.50 1.26
CA ARG A 42 3.91 -15.92 1.34
C ARG A 42 4.15 -16.52 2.73
N ALA A 43 5.21 -16.10 3.41
CA ALA A 43 5.53 -16.56 4.76
C ALA A 43 4.81 -15.77 5.87
N ALA A 44 4.12 -14.66 5.54
CA ALA A 44 3.36 -13.88 6.49
C ALA A 44 2.07 -14.59 6.89
N GLY A 45 1.59 -14.34 8.12
CA GLY A 45 0.28 -14.85 8.57
C GLY A 45 -0.89 -14.04 8.01
N ALA A 46 -0.68 -12.74 7.76
CA ALA A 46 -1.65 -11.85 7.17
C ALA A 46 -0.97 -10.68 6.44
N VAL A 47 -1.70 -10.01 5.55
CA VAL A 47 -1.31 -8.71 4.98
C VAL A 47 -2.41 -7.70 5.24
N LEU A 48 -2.06 -6.58 5.86
CA LEU A 48 -2.93 -5.40 5.90
C LEU A 48 -2.67 -4.53 4.68
N LEU A 49 -3.68 -4.34 3.84
CA LEU A 49 -3.71 -3.32 2.80
C LEU A 49 -4.27 -2.03 3.37
N VAL A 50 -3.61 -0.92 3.09
CA VAL A 50 -4.07 0.44 3.43
C VAL A 50 -3.93 1.29 2.18
N GLY A 51 -5.01 1.94 1.76
CA GLY A 51 -5.03 2.78 0.58
C GLY A 51 -5.89 4.01 0.74
N ILE A 52 -5.88 4.84 -0.30
CA ILE A 52 -6.76 6.00 -0.45
C ILE A 52 -7.69 5.83 -1.64
N LYS A 53 -8.92 6.32 -1.53
CA LYS A 53 -9.91 6.32 -2.60
C LYS A 53 -10.61 7.68 -2.70
N ASP A 54 -10.75 8.19 -3.92
CA ASP A 54 -11.52 9.41 -4.24
C ASP A 54 -11.20 10.63 -3.34
N ALA A 55 -9.94 10.71 -2.90
CA ALA A 55 -9.50 11.67 -1.90
C ALA A 55 -9.50 13.11 -2.43
N LYS A 56 -10.51 13.88 -2.01
CA LYS A 56 -10.65 15.29 -2.42
C LYS A 56 -9.58 16.18 -1.77
N PRO A 57 -9.07 17.21 -2.47
CA PRO A 57 -8.14 18.18 -1.91
C PRO A 57 -8.67 18.84 -0.63
N LEU A 58 -7.77 19.35 0.22
CA LEU A 58 -8.15 20.12 1.41
C LEU A 58 -8.53 21.59 1.12
N SER A 59 -8.41 22.04 -0.13
CA SER A 59 -8.72 23.43 -0.53
C SER A 59 -7.87 24.51 0.16
N LEU A 60 -6.64 24.17 0.52
CA LEU A 60 -5.70 25.11 1.17
C LEU A 60 -4.94 26.01 0.19
N ASN A 61 -4.97 25.71 -1.12
CA ASN A 61 -4.19 26.41 -2.16
C ASN A 61 -2.69 26.57 -1.84
N CYS A 62 -2.11 25.57 -1.15
CA CYS A 62 -0.75 25.65 -0.60
C CYS A 62 0.38 25.33 -1.59
N GLY A 63 0.09 24.91 -2.83
CA GLY A 63 1.13 24.56 -3.81
C GLY A 63 1.83 23.21 -3.62
N ALA A 64 1.70 22.52 -2.48
CA ALA A 64 2.49 21.32 -2.16
C ALA A 64 2.31 20.12 -3.12
N CYS A 65 1.22 20.08 -3.89
CA CYS A 65 0.97 19.07 -4.92
C CYS A 65 1.43 19.51 -6.33
N GLY A 66 2.13 20.64 -6.45
CA GLY A 66 2.59 21.22 -7.72
C GLY A 66 1.59 22.18 -8.40
N TYR A 67 0.40 22.38 -7.83
CA TYR A 67 -0.64 23.25 -8.39
C TYR A 67 -0.92 24.46 -7.47
N ALA A 68 -1.00 25.66 -8.06
CA ALA A 68 -1.23 26.92 -7.32
C ALA A 68 -2.59 26.96 -6.59
N MET A 69 -3.64 26.42 -7.21
CA MET A 69 -4.97 26.30 -6.61
C MET A 69 -5.39 24.84 -6.55
N CYS A 70 -6.04 24.44 -5.46
CA CYS A 70 -6.55 23.07 -5.30
C CYS A 70 -7.60 22.70 -6.37
N ALA A 71 -8.33 23.69 -6.88
CA ALA A 71 -9.28 23.51 -7.98
C ALA A 71 -8.60 23.12 -9.31
N ASN A 72 -7.29 23.41 -9.45
CA ASN A 72 -6.53 23.10 -10.66
C ASN A 72 -5.91 21.69 -10.61
N LEU A 73 -6.01 20.98 -9.49
CA LEU A 73 -5.56 19.59 -9.39
C LEU A 73 -6.48 18.71 -10.26
N PRO A 74 -5.98 18.04 -11.31
CA PRO A 74 -6.80 17.23 -12.18
C PRO A 74 -7.36 16.01 -11.42
N LYS A 75 -8.43 15.43 -11.96
CA LYS A 75 -8.97 14.18 -11.43
C LYS A 75 -7.93 13.06 -11.53
N PRO A 76 -7.88 12.13 -10.55
CA PRO A 76 -6.98 11.00 -10.61
C PRO A 76 -7.19 10.14 -11.86
N GLN A 77 -6.11 9.90 -12.59
CA GLN A 77 -6.05 9.08 -13.79
C GLN A 77 -5.11 7.89 -13.57
N ASP A 78 -5.29 6.82 -14.35
CA ASP A 78 -4.41 5.66 -14.30
C ASP A 78 -2.99 6.01 -14.74
N GLY A 79 -2.04 5.75 -13.84
CA GLY A 79 -0.63 5.67 -14.14
C GLY A 79 -0.17 4.22 -14.31
N PRO A 80 1.14 3.97 -14.39
CA PRO A 80 1.68 2.63 -14.60
C PRO A 80 1.35 1.62 -13.48
N GLU A 81 1.13 2.10 -12.26
CA GLU A 81 0.89 1.26 -11.07
C GLU A 81 -0.29 1.75 -10.23
N PHE A 82 -0.41 3.07 -10.07
CA PHE A 82 -1.42 3.72 -9.23
C PHE A 82 -2.14 4.83 -9.99
N ARG A 83 -3.26 5.29 -9.41
CA ARG A 83 -3.95 6.48 -9.89
C ARG A 83 -3.45 7.73 -9.19
N GLY A 84 -3.45 8.86 -9.90
CA GLY A 84 -3.04 10.15 -9.37
C GLY A 84 -3.25 11.27 -10.38
N PRO A 85 -2.93 12.53 -10.04
CA PRO A 85 -2.29 12.98 -8.81
C PRO A 85 -3.26 13.07 -7.62
N TYR A 86 -2.71 13.08 -6.40
CA TYR A 86 -3.44 13.37 -5.17
C TYR A 86 -2.84 14.57 -4.44
N CYS A 87 -3.67 15.22 -3.61
CA CYS A 87 -3.20 16.26 -2.72
C CYS A 87 -2.13 15.70 -1.77
N ALA A 88 -1.00 16.40 -1.61
CA ALA A 88 0.14 15.95 -0.79
C ALA A 88 -0.28 15.58 0.65
N TRP A 89 -1.22 16.32 1.22
CA TRP A 89 -1.77 16.06 2.56
C TRP A 89 -2.63 14.79 2.63
N ARG A 90 -3.26 14.37 1.54
CA ARG A 90 -3.97 13.06 1.49
C ARG A 90 -3.01 11.89 1.47
N MET A 91 -1.84 12.09 0.85
CA MET A 91 -0.74 11.13 0.95
C MET A 91 -0.14 11.12 2.36
N ALA A 92 -0.08 12.27 3.03
CA ALA A 92 0.30 12.34 4.45
C ALA A 92 -0.71 11.62 5.35
N ASP A 93 -2.01 11.77 5.13
CA ASP A 93 -3.07 11.02 5.83
C ASP A 93 -2.86 9.50 5.69
N LEU A 94 -2.53 9.02 4.48
CA LEU A 94 -2.17 7.61 4.23
C LEU A 94 -0.93 7.19 5.02
N GLY A 95 0.10 8.03 5.05
CA GLY A 95 1.31 7.79 5.84
C GLY A 95 1.03 7.70 7.35
N ILE A 96 0.16 8.57 7.87
CA ILE A 96 -0.29 8.54 9.27
C ILE A 96 -1.01 7.22 9.56
N ALA A 97 -1.98 6.82 8.72
CA ALA A 97 -2.71 5.58 8.89
C ALA A 97 -1.78 4.34 8.90
N LEU A 98 -0.84 4.28 7.96
CA LEU A 98 0.18 3.23 7.91
C LEU A 98 1.08 3.25 9.15
N GLY A 99 1.57 4.43 9.55
CA GLY A 99 2.41 4.63 10.73
C GLY A 99 1.74 4.13 12.00
N SER A 100 0.47 4.47 12.19
CA SER A 100 -0.35 3.98 13.31
C SER A 100 -0.52 2.46 13.28
N ALA A 101 -0.78 1.86 12.10
CA ALA A 101 -0.94 0.42 11.96
C ALA A 101 0.36 -0.34 12.30
N VAL A 102 1.50 0.07 11.73
CA VAL A 102 2.79 -0.60 11.99
C VAL A 102 3.24 -0.40 13.44
N LYS A 103 3.02 0.78 14.02
CA LYS A 103 3.29 1.00 15.45
C LYS A 103 2.48 0.05 16.32
N THR A 104 1.20 -0.13 16.00
CA THR A 104 0.31 -1.05 16.73
C THR A 104 0.79 -2.49 16.62
N ALA A 105 1.11 -2.97 15.41
CA ALA A 105 1.69 -4.29 15.21
C ALA A 105 2.98 -4.48 16.01
N SER A 106 3.89 -3.50 15.98
CA SER A 106 5.14 -3.55 16.75
C SER A 106 4.92 -3.52 18.27
N MET A 107 3.90 -2.84 18.79
CA MET A 107 3.56 -2.89 20.23
C MET A 107 3.14 -4.30 20.67
N HIS A 108 2.62 -5.12 19.75
CA HIS A 108 2.30 -6.53 19.98
C HIS A 108 3.43 -7.48 19.57
N ASN A 109 4.64 -6.97 19.32
CA ASN A 109 5.79 -7.75 18.84
C ASN A 109 5.51 -8.52 17.53
N VAL A 110 4.58 -8.03 16.71
CA VAL A 110 4.32 -8.58 15.39
C VAL A 110 5.33 -7.97 14.43
N ASP A 111 6.14 -8.81 13.79
CA ASP A 111 7.07 -8.40 12.75
C ASP A 111 6.27 -7.85 11.57
N ASN A 112 6.68 -6.68 11.08
CA ASN A 112 5.97 -5.99 10.01
C ASN A 112 6.88 -5.03 9.24
N ARG A 113 6.47 -4.67 8.01
CA ARG A 113 7.16 -3.67 7.18
C ARG A 113 6.21 -3.05 6.16
N ILE A 114 6.23 -1.73 6.00
CA ILE A 114 5.47 -1.08 4.91
C ILE A 114 6.13 -1.44 3.56
N MET A 115 5.39 -2.09 2.67
CA MET A 115 5.85 -2.56 1.37
C MET A 115 5.09 -1.90 0.22
N TYR A 116 5.85 -1.18 -0.59
CA TYR A 116 5.39 -0.61 -1.87
C TYR A 116 4.89 -1.70 -2.83
N ARG A 117 5.68 -2.76 -3.02
CA ARG A 117 5.47 -3.75 -4.08
C ARG A 117 4.16 -4.53 -3.97
N ILE A 118 3.59 -4.63 -2.77
CA ILE A 118 2.27 -5.23 -2.56
C ILE A 118 1.19 -4.37 -3.24
N GLY A 119 1.34 -3.05 -3.19
CA GLY A 119 0.34 -2.10 -3.63
C GLY A 119 -0.11 -2.23 -5.10
N PRO A 120 0.80 -2.12 -6.08
CA PRO A 120 0.45 -2.20 -7.49
C PRO A 120 -0.27 -3.51 -7.83
N VAL A 121 0.21 -4.61 -7.25
CA VAL A 121 -0.32 -5.95 -7.49
C VAL A 121 -1.71 -6.11 -6.87
N ALA A 122 -1.86 -5.75 -5.59
CA ALA A 122 -3.15 -5.83 -4.90
C ALA A 122 -4.22 -4.97 -5.58
N ARG A 123 -3.84 -3.79 -6.10
CA ARG A 123 -4.71 -2.93 -6.88
C ARG A 123 -5.10 -3.57 -8.22
N LYS A 124 -4.13 -4.09 -8.99
CA LYS A 124 -4.36 -4.74 -10.28
C LYS A 124 -5.27 -5.96 -10.16
N MET A 125 -5.12 -6.73 -9.07
CA MET A 125 -5.97 -7.88 -8.76
C MET A 125 -7.37 -7.50 -8.27
N GLY A 126 -7.64 -6.21 -8.01
CA GLY A 126 -8.91 -5.77 -7.44
C GLY A 126 -9.14 -6.24 -5.99
N LEU A 127 -8.07 -6.56 -5.26
CA LEU A 127 -8.19 -7.03 -3.87
C LEU A 127 -8.74 -5.94 -2.96
N ILE A 128 -8.51 -4.67 -3.28
CA ILE A 128 -9.03 -3.50 -2.58
C ILE A 128 -9.42 -2.42 -3.59
N ASP A 129 -10.57 -1.76 -3.39
CA ASP A 129 -10.95 -0.59 -4.18
C ASP A 129 -10.20 0.65 -3.68
N ALA A 130 -8.99 0.85 -4.19
CA ALA A 130 -8.13 1.97 -3.85
C ALA A 130 -7.38 2.51 -5.08
N ASP A 131 -7.11 3.81 -5.06
CA ASP A 131 -6.37 4.50 -6.11
C ASP A 131 -4.86 4.42 -5.88
N VAL A 132 -4.43 4.58 -4.62
CA VAL A 132 -3.06 4.29 -4.15
C VAL A 132 -3.17 3.36 -2.95
N VAL A 133 -2.36 2.32 -2.89
CA VAL A 133 -2.36 1.32 -1.82
C VAL A 133 -0.94 0.90 -1.46
N LEU A 134 -0.72 0.64 -0.18
CA LEU A 134 0.48 0.02 0.35
C LEU A 134 0.08 -1.21 1.18
N GLY A 135 0.96 -2.21 1.23
CA GLY A 135 0.74 -3.41 2.03
C GLY A 135 1.67 -3.47 3.24
N VAL A 136 1.19 -4.08 4.31
CA VAL A 136 1.94 -4.38 5.53
C VAL A 136 1.76 -5.87 5.82
N PRO A 137 2.70 -6.73 5.41
CA PRO A 137 2.68 -8.12 5.83
C PRO A 137 3.01 -8.20 7.33
N LEU A 138 2.35 -9.12 8.02
CA LEU A 138 2.40 -9.33 9.46
C LEU A 138 2.85 -10.77 9.75
N SER A 139 3.86 -10.91 10.59
CA SER A 139 4.35 -12.22 11.05
C SER A 139 4.51 -12.28 12.57
N ALA A 140 4.17 -13.43 13.13
CA ALA A 140 4.35 -13.75 14.56
C ALA A 140 5.16 -15.06 14.68
N THR A 141 6.24 -15.16 13.92
CA THR A 141 7.14 -16.32 13.88
C THR A 141 8.36 -16.12 14.78
N GLY A 142 9.03 -17.21 15.18
CA GLY A 142 10.21 -17.13 16.06
C GLY A 142 11.43 -16.42 15.45
N LYS A 143 11.45 -16.21 14.12
CA LYS A 143 12.45 -15.44 13.39
C LYS A 143 11.74 -14.40 12.53
N ASN A 144 12.31 -13.20 12.45
CA ASN A 144 11.77 -12.16 11.60
C ASN A 144 12.10 -12.42 10.12
N ILE A 145 11.07 -12.86 9.39
CA ILE A 145 11.15 -13.25 7.97
C ILE A 145 11.47 -12.08 7.02
N TYR A 146 11.38 -10.82 7.48
CA TYR A 146 11.63 -9.64 6.63
C TYR A 146 13.08 -9.15 6.69
N PHE A 147 13.90 -9.71 7.58
CA PHE A 147 15.33 -9.39 7.72
C PHE A 147 16.27 -10.53 7.31
N ASP A 148 15.73 -11.65 6.83
CA ASP A 148 16.54 -12.73 6.26
C ASP A 148 17.20 -12.26 4.96
N ARG A 149 18.54 -12.17 5.02
CA ARG A 149 19.44 -11.77 3.94
C ARG A 149 20.50 -12.85 3.75
#